data_AF-A0A3C0IFI3-F1
#
_entry.id   AF-A0A3C0IFI3-F1
#
_cell.length_a   1.000
_cell.length_b   1.000
_cell.length_c   1.000
_cell.angle_alpha   90.00
_cell.angle_beta   90.00
_cell.angle_gamma   90.00
#
_symmetry.space_group_name_H-M   'P 1'
#
loop_
_entity.id
_entity.type
_entity.pdbx_description
1 polymer ?
#
loop_
_entity_poly.entity_id
_entity_poly.type
_entity_poly.pdbx_seq_one_letter_code
_entity_poly.pdbx_strand_id
1 'polypeptide(L)'
;MVLGALAWDQTKGWFQFKGEKSTSHQAVLKEVEALGKLELVKYNFKDVVEHEVKYKWVPNSKVILMISGEAVGCIDLQKIKAQNITEKGDTIYIKMPDPEICYFKVNHQESKVYDTKFTYFNDANLVDEAYKAAEKEIQNMAIRNNILAQTQT
;
A
#
# COMPACT_ATOMS: atom_id res chain seq x y z
N MET A 1 -12.66 18.90 59.01
CA MET A 1 -12.81 18.37 57.63
C MET A 1 -11.51 18.52 56.85
N VAL A 2 -10.42 17.82 57.21
CA VAL A 2 -9.13 17.91 56.47
C VAL A 2 -8.45 16.53 56.31
N LEU A 3 -9.17 15.42 56.55
CA LEU A 3 -8.59 14.08 56.43
C LEU A 3 -8.93 13.36 55.11
N GLY A 4 -9.68 13.99 54.20
CA GLY A 4 -10.10 13.37 52.93
C GLY A 4 -9.21 13.68 51.71
N ALA A 5 -8.42 14.75 51.75
CA ALA A 5 -7.68 15.23 50.58
C ALA A 5 -6.32 14.51 50.36
N LEU A 6 -5.71 14.00 51.43
CA LEU A 6 -4.38 13.35 51.35
C LEU A 6 -4.46 11.87 50.93
N ALA A 7 -5.61 11.22 51.10
CA ALA A 7 -5.80 9.82 50.71
C ALA A 7 -6.11 9.63 49.21
N TRP A 8 -6.56 10.69 48.53
CA TRP A 8 -6.87 10.65 47.08
C TRP A 8 -5.62 10.73 46.20
N ASP A 9 -4.53 11.31 46.72
CA ASP A 9 -3.30 11.53 45.96
C ASP A 9 -2.40 10.28 45.93
N GLN A 10 -2.39 9.49 47.02
CA GLN A 10 -1.59 8.25 47.09
C GLN A 10 -2.19 7.06 46.33
N THR A 11 -3.49 7.03 46.06
CA THR A 11 -4.16 5.90 45.39
C THR A 11 -4.12 5.98 43.86
N LYS A 12 -3.84 7.16 43.28
CA LYS A 12 -3.68 7.34 41.82
C LYS A 12 -2.36 6.81 41.27
N GLY A 13 -1.32 6.76 42.11
CA GLY A 13 0.02 6.28 41.72
C GLY A 13 0.11 4.75 41.53
N TRP A 14 -0.75 3.97 42.20
CA TRP A 14 -0.68 2.50 42.14
C TRP A 14 -1.40 1.90 40.92
N PHE A 15 -2.33 2.63 40.29
CA PHE A 15 -3.13 2.09 39.17
C PHE A 15 -2.56 2.41 37.78
N GLN A 16 -1.38 3.03 37.67
CA GLN A 16 -0.72 3.26 36.39
C GLN A 16 0.00 1.98 35.92
N PHE A 17 -0.77 1.02 35.39
CA PHE A 17 -0.25 -0.10 34.60
C PHE A 17 0.30 0.43 33.27
N LYS A 18 1.51 1.00 33.32
CA LYS A 18 2.22 1.49 32.14
C LYS A 18 2.89 0.29 31.49
N GLY A 19 2.20 -0.32 30.52
CA GLY A 19 2.75 -1.43 29.75
C GLY A 19 4.05 -1.01 29.04
N GLU A 20 5.10 -1.80 29.20
CA GLU A 20 6.39 -1.57 28.56
C GLU A 20 6.36 -2.14 27.14
N LYS A 21 6.53 -1.28 26.13
CA LYS A 21 6.57 -1.71 24.72
C LYS A 21 8.01 -2.11 24.38
N SER A 22 8.24 -3.39 24.12
CA SER A 22 9.52 -3.89 23.60
C SER A 22 9.34 -4.36 22.16
N THR A 23 10.19 -3.88 21.26
CA THR A 23 10.26 -4.31 19.87
C THR A 23 11.64 -4.92 19.64
N SER A 24 11.69 -6.19 19.25
CA SER A 24 12.92 -6.89 18.90
C SER A 24 12.89 -7.26 17.42
N HIS A 25 14.00 -7.08 16.72
CA HIS A 25 14.14 -7.40 15.31
C HIS A 25 15.22 -8.48 15.13
N GLN A 26 14.87 -9.54 14.41
CA GLN A 26 15.82 -10.52 13.89
C GLN A 26 15.61 -10.58 12.39
N ALA A 27 16.58 -10.11 11.61
CA ALA A 27 16.51 -10.09 10.15
C ALA A 27 17.46 -11.14 9.57
N VAL A 28 16.97 -11.95 8.65
CA VAL A 28 17.76 -12.91 7.87
C VAL A 28 17.53 -12.62 6.40
N LEU A 29 18.60 -12.45 5.64
CA LEU A 29 18.53 -12.33 4.18
C LEU A 29 18.12 -13.68 3.61
N LYS A 30 16.93 -13.76 3.01
CA LYS A 30 16.41 -15.00 2.42
C LYS A 30 17.02 -15.26 1.04
N GLU A 31 17.05 -14.26 0.17
CA GLU A 31 17.42 -14.41 -1.24
C GLU A 31 17.82 -13.05 -1.85
N VAL A 32 18.63 -13.09 -2.92
CA VAL A 32 18.99 -11.93 -3.75
C VAL A 32 18.53 -12.23 -5.18
N GLU A 33 17.59 -11.43 -5.69
CA GLU A 33 17.05 -11.58 -7.04
C GLU A 33 17.54 -10.46 -7.96
N ALA A 34 17.99 -10.83 -9.16
CA ALA A 34 18.21 -9.88 -10.24
C ALA A 34 16.87 -9.58 -10.92
N LEU A 35 16.42 -8.32 -10.87
CA LEU A 35 15.08 -7.95 -11.34
C LEU A 35 14.96 -7.88 -12.87
N GLY A 36 15.97 -7.34 -13.55
CA GLY A 36 15.97 -7.18 -15.01
C GLY A 36 14.85 -6.33 -15.62
N LYS A 37 14.03 -5.68 -14.79
CA LYS A 37 12.93 -4.79 -15.21
C LYS A 37 13.41 -3.36 -15.36
N LEU A 38 13.12 -2.77 -16.51
CA LEU A 38 13.35 -1.36 -16.80
C LEU A 38 12.05 -0.57 -16.56
N GLU A 39 11.97 0.18 -15.46
CA GLU A 39 10.84 1.07 -15.16
C GLU A 39 10.87 2.28 -16.10
N LEU A 40 9.81 2.46 -16.89
CA LEU A 40 9.73 3.52 -17.90
C LEU A 40 8.69 4.58 -17.55
N VAL A 41 7.58 4.17 -16.95
CA VAL A 41 6.46 5.07 -16.63
C VAL A 41 5.97 4.82 -15.21
N LYS A 42 5.75 5.90 -14.47
CA LYS A 42 5.17 5.89 -13.12
C LYS A 42 3.96 6.81 -13.07
N TYR A 43 2.82 6.25 -12.68
CA TYR A 43 1.61 7.00 -12.39
C TYR A 43 1.47 7.17 -10.88
N ASN A 44 1.16 8.39 -10.46
CA ASN A 44 0.87 8.74 -9.07
C ASN A 44 -0.60 9.10 -8.96
N PHE A 45 -1.29 8.48 -8.01
CA PHE A 45 -2.72 8.64 -7.79
C PHE A 45 -2.98 9.22 -6.40
N LYS A 46 -3.97 10.10 -6.34
CA LYS A 46 -4.61 10.51 -5.09
C LYS A 46 -6.09 10.22 -5.23
N ASP A 47 -6.62 9.42 -4.31
CA ASP A 47 -8.01 8.99 -4.34
C ASP A 47 -8.64 9.11 -2.95
N VAL A 48 -9.96 9.32 -2.90
CA VAL A 48 -10.74 9.31 -1.66
C VAL A 48 -11.62 8.08 -1.69
N VAL A 49 -11.26 7.08 -0.88
CA VAL A 49 -11.96 5.80 -0.82
C VAL A 49 -12.95 5.80 0.31
N GLU A 50 -14.21 5.54 0.00
CA GLU A 50 -15.25 5.27 1.00
C GLU A 50 -15.55 3.78 1.03
N HIS A 51 -15.38 3.16 2.19
CA HIS A 51 -15.68 1.75 2.41
C HIS A 51 -16.76 1.59 3.48
N GLU A 52 -17.84 0.88 3.16
CA GLU A 52 -18.99 0.71 4.05
C GLU A 52 -19.34 -0.78 4.19
N VAL A 53 -19.50 -1.23 5.43
CA VAL A 53 -20.05 -2.56 5.75
C VAL A 53 -21.46 -2.40 6.28
N LYS A 54 -22.40 -3.08 5.61
CA LYS A 54 -23.82 -3.01 5.93
C LYS A 54 -24.26 -4.16 6.82
N TYR A 55 -24.95 -3.83 7.91
CA TYR A 55 -25.50 -4.82 8.82
C TYR A 55 -27.03 -4.77 8.80
N LYS A 56 -27.69 -5.91 9.01
CA LYS A 56 -29.16 -5.98 8.96
C LYS A 56 -29.87 -5.35 10.16
N TRP A 57 -29.20 -5.24 11.31
CA TRP A 57 -29.84 -4.91 12.59
C TRP A 57 -29.08 -3.90 13.44
N VAL A 58 -27.95 -3.36 12.95
CA VAL A 58 -27.14 -2.32 13.63
C VAL A 58 -26.70 -1.27 12.60
N PRO A 59 -26.30 -0.06 13.02
CA PRO A 59 -25.77 0.96 12.12
C PRO A 59 -24.57 0.45 11.30
N ASN A 60 -24.47 0.89 10.04
CA ASN A 60 -23.39 0.52 9.16
C ASN A 60 -22.07 1.12 9.62
N SER A 61 -20.98 0.36 9.49
CA SER A 61 -19.64 0.87 9.75
C SER A 61 -19.08 1.46 8.45
N LYS A 62 -18.54 2.68 8.51
CA LYS A 62 -17.97 3.37 7.35
C LYS A 62 -16.57 3.89 7.65
N VAL A 63 -15.68 3.77 6.69
CA VAL A 63 -14.33 4.37 6.70
C VAL A 63 -14.17 5.25 5.48
N ILE A 64 -13.59 6.44 5.67
CA ILE A 64 -13.18 7.33 4.60
C ILE A 64 -11.65 7.41 4.64
N LEU A 65 -10.99 7.02 3.55
CA LEU A 65 -9.54 7.06 3.40
C LEU A 65 -9.15 8.08 2.33
N MET A 66 -8.12 8.86 2.61
CA MET A 66 -7.38 9.60 1.58
C MET A 66 -6.16 8.76 1.22
N ILE A 67 -6.16 8.22 0.01
CA ILE A 67 -5.14 7.29 -0.49
C ILE A 67 -4.17 8.04 -1.40
N SER A 68 -2.88 7.81 -1.19
CA SER A 68 -1.81 8.11 -2.13
C SER A 68 -1.25 6.79 -2.62
N GLY A 69 -1.14 6.59 -3.92
CA GLY A 69 -0.67 5.34 -4.49
C GLY A 69 0.09 5.52 -5.79
N GLU A 70 0.88 4.52 -6.15
CA GLU A 70 1.61 4.51 -7.42
C GLU A 70 1.43 3.20 -8.17
N ALA A 71 1.48 3.29 -9.50
CA ALA A 71 1.54 2.15 -10.40
C ALA A 71 2.66 2.39 -11.43
N VAL A 72 3.44 1.35 -11.72
CA VAL A 72 4.62 1.45 -12.56
C VAL A 72 4.55 0.47 -13.73
N GLY A 73 4.80 0.98 -14.92
CA GLY A 73 4.98 0.21 -16.15
C GLY A 73 6.47 0.01 -16.47
N CYS A 74 6.82 -1.21 -16.86
CA CYS A 74 8.19 -1.57 -17.25
C CYS A 74 8.22 -2.56 -18.41
N ILE A 75 9.43 -2.76 -18.91
CA ILE A 75 9.79 -3.86 -19.79
C ILE A 75 10.74 -4.79 -19.04
N ASP A 76 10.47 -6.09 -19.06
CA ASP A 76 11.33 -7.11 -18.45
C ASP A 76 12.37 -7.62 -19.45
N LEU A 77 13.62 -7.20 -19.28
CA LEU A 77 14.74 -7.55 -20.15
C LEU A 77 15.14 -9.04 -20.06
N GLN A 78 14.75 -9.73 -18.98
CA GLN A 78 15.02 -11.18 -18.85
C GLN A 78 14.22 -12.00 -19.87
N LYS A 79 13.17 -11.41 -20.45
CA LYS A 79 12.37 -12.03 -21.53
C LYS A 79 13.03 -11.93 -22.90
N ILE A 80 14.12 -11.17 -23.05
CA ILE A 80 14.89 -11.11 -24.30
C ILE A 80 15.61 -12.43 -24.52
N LYS A 81 15.37 -13.04 -25.69
CA LYS A 81 16.04 -14.28 -26.13
C LYS A 81 16.97 -13.99 -27.30
N ALA A 82 17.87 -14.91 -27.61
CA ALA A 82 18.79 -14.77 -28.75
C ALA A 82 18.06 -14.48 -30.07
N GLN A 83 16.87 -15.06 -30.28
CA GLN A 83 16.02 -14.81 -31.45
C GLN A 83 15.47 -13.36 -31.55
N ASN A 84 15.52 -12.58 -30.47
CA ASN A 84 15.13 -11.18 -30.45
C ASN A 84 16.29 -10.26 -30.84
N ILE A 85 17.50 -10.80 -31.06
CA ILE A 85 18.71 -10.05 -31.37
C ILE A 85 19.10 -10.37 -32.80
N THR A 86 19.18 -9.34 -33.64
CA THR A 86 19.60 -9.46 -35.03
C THR A 86 20.77 -8.54 -35.30
N GLU A 87 21.86 -9.10 -35.79
CA GLU A 87 23.04 -8.34 -36.21
C GLU A 87 22.94 -8.04 -37.71
N LYS A 88 23.19 -6.78 -38.10
CA LYS A 88 23.23 -6.36 -39.50
C LYS A 88 24.38 -5.40 -39.71
N GLY A 89 25.47 -5.91 -40.27
CA GLY A 89 26.73 -5.17 -40.40
C GLY A 89 27.26 -4.79 -39.02
N ASP A 90 27.44 -3.50 -38.78
CA ASP A 90 27.96 -2.96 -37.52
C ASP A 90 26.83 -2.53 -36.54
N THR A 91 25.58 -2.93 -36.78
CA THR A 91 24.41 -2.54 -35.96
C THR A 91 23.70 -3.76 -35.39
N ILE A 92 23.40 -3.70 -34.08
CA ILE A 92 22.59 -4.69 -33.36
C ILE A 92 21.17 -4.16 -33.21
N TYR A 93 20.19 -4.96 -33.66
CA TYR A 93 18.77 -4.69 -33.48
C TYR A 93 18.22 -5.61 -32.40
N ILE A 94 17.60 -5.04 -31.38
CA ILE A 94 16.98 -5.78 -30.28
C ILE A 94 15.47 -5.55 -30.34
N LYS A 95 14.71 -6.63 -30.47
CA LYS A 95 13.25 -6.59 -30.33
C LYS A 95 12.90 -6.64 -28.84
N MET A 96 12.47 -5.50 -28.31
CA MET A 96 12.07 -5.36 -26.92
C MET A 96 10.82 -6.21 -26.61
N PRO A 97 10.73 -6.78 -25.38
CA PRO A 97 9.52 -7.43 -24.89
C PRO A 97 8.36 -6.46 -24.74
N ASP A 98 7.14 -7.00 -24.73
CA ASP A 98 5.95 -6.20 -24.46
C ASP A 98 5.98 -5.64 -23.04
N PRO A 99 5.48 -4.42 -22.83
CA PRO A 99 5.43 -3.80 -21.51
C PRO A 99 4.42 -4.50 -20.59
N GLU A 100 4.67 -4.42 -19.29
CA GLU A 100 3.80 -4.92 -18.24
C GLU A 100 3.74 -3.95 -17.06
N ILE A 101 2.76 -4.14 -16.18
CA ILE A 101 2.73 -3.44 -14.88
C ILE A 101 3.66 -4.20 -13.93
N CYS A 102 4.71 -3.54 -13.44
CA CYS A 102 5.70 -4.16 -12.56
C CYS A 102 5.15 -4.35 -11.16
N TYR A 103 4.57 -3.26 -10.63
CA TYR A 103 3.91 -3.20 -9.34
C TYR A 103 2.92 -2.04 -9.30
N PHE A 104 2.01 -2.15 -8.35
CA PHE A 104 1.13 -1.10 -7.90
C PHE A 104 1.05 -1.23 -6.39
N LYS A 105 1.01 -0.10 -5.68
CA LYS A 105 0.97 -0.10 -4.22
C LYS A 105 0.39 1.18 -3.67
N VAL A 106 -0.15 1.08 -2.46
CA VAL A 106 -0.51 2.24 -1.64
C VAL A 106 0.72 2.75 -0.89
N ASN A 107 0.93 4.06 -0.90
CA ASN A 107 1.87 4.72 0.00
C ASN A 107 1.19 4.97 1.35
N HIS A 108 1.42 4.08 2.32
CA HIS A 108 0.85 4.20 3.66
C HIS A 108 1.34 5.42 4.45
N GLN A 109 2.51 5.98 4.12
CA GLN A 109 3.02 7.18 4.80
C GLN A 109 2.28 8.44 4.36
N GLU A 110 1.84 8.47 3.09
CA GLU A 110 1.08 9.58 2.51
C GLU A 110 -0.43 9.38 2.55
N SER A 111 -0.89 8.16 2.82
CA SER A 111 -2.30 7.83 2.97
C SER A 111 -2.76 8.01 4.41
N LYS A 112 -4.00 8.47 4.61
CA LYS A 112 -4.56 8.74 5.94
C LYS A 112 -6.00 8.27 6.05
N VAL A 113 -6.33 7.69 7.20
CA VAL A 113 -7.72 7.50 7.62
C VAL A 113 -8.29 8.86 7.98
N TYR A 114 -9.28 9.32 7.21
CA TYR A 114 -9.89 10.62 7.42
C TYR A 114 -11.01 10.57 8.47
N ASP A 115 -11.90 9.58 8.36
CA ASP A 115 -13.01 9.40 9.29
C ASP A 115 -13.40 7.91 9.41
N THR A 116 -13.88 7.52 10.60
CA THR A 116 -14.39 6.18 10.90
C THR A 116 -15.69 6.31 11.69
N LYS A 117 -16.78 5.74 11.19
CA LYS A 117 -18.11 5.81 11.81
C LYS A 117 -18.58 4.45 12.29
N PHE A 118 -19.09 4.39 13.52
CA PHE A 118 -19.67 3.20 14.16
C PHE A 118 -18.72 1.99 14.21
N THR A 119 -17.42 2.27 14.34
CA THR A 119 -16.35 1.27 14.45
C THR A 119 -16.04 1.10 15.95
N TYR A 120 -16.80 0.25 16.65
CA TYR A 120 -16.66 0.10 18.10
C TYR A 120 -15.65 -0.98 18.51
N PHE A 121 -15.38 -1.97 17.65
CA PHE A 121 -14.55 -3.14 18.00
C PHE A 121 -13.74 -3.74 16.82
N ASN A 122 -13.81 -3.20 15.60
CA ASN A 122 -13.26 -3.87 14.40
C ASN A 122 -12.58 -2.95 13.38
N ASP A 123 -12.12 -1.79 13.85
CA ASP A 123 -11.61 -0.68 13.05
C ASP A 123 -10.41 -1.10 12.22
N ALA A 124 -9.52 -1.92 12.78
CA ALA A 124 -8.32 -2.40 12.11
C ALA A 124 -8.64 -3.25 10.87
N ASN A 125 -9.60 -4.17 10.98
CA ASN A 125 -10.00 -5.04 9.87
C ASN A 125 -10.68 -4.23 8.76
N LEU A 126 -11.56 -3.30 9.13
CA LEU A 126 -12.27 -2.45 8.18
C LEU A 126 -11.32 -1.52 7.41
N VAL A 127 -10.31 -0.97 8.10
CA VAL A 127 -9.28 -0.15 7.48
C VAL A 127 -8.38 -0.99 6.57
N ASP A 128 -8.00 -2.20 6.97
CA ASP A 128 -7.22 -3.13 6.14
C ASP A 128 -7.97 -3.52 4.86
N GLU A 129 -9.26 -3.85 4.96
CA GLU A 129 -10.13 -4.14 3.80
C GLU A 129 -10.22 -2.94 2.86
N ALA A 130 -10.35 -1.73 3.40
CA ALA A 130 -10.40 -0.50 2.62
C ALA A 130 -9.05 -0.22 1.91
N TYR A 131 -7.90 -0.47 2.54
CA TYR A 131 -6.59 -0.36 1.88
C TYR A 131 -6.42 -1.40 0.76
N LYS A 132 -6.84 -2.64 0.96
CA LYS A 132 -6.82 -3.68 -0.08
C LYS A 132 -7.69 -3.31 -1.28
N ALA A 133 -8.88 -2.76 -1.02
CA ALA A 133 -9.76 -2.27 -2.08
C ALA A 133 -9.11 -1.10 -2.85
N ALA A 134 -8.45 -0.19 -2.13
CA ALA A 134 -7.74 0.95 -2.73
C ALA A 134 -6.57 0.52 -3.62
N GLU A 135 -5.77 -0.45 -3.19
CA GLU A 135 -4.65 -0.98 -3.97
C GLU A 135 -5.11 -1.58 -5.30
N LYS A 136 -6.21 -2.35 -5.28
CA LYS A 136 -6.84 -2.87 -6.49
C LYS A 136 -7.35 -1.75 -7.41
N GLU A 137 -7.90 -0.68 -6.83
CA GLU A 137 -8.39 0.44 -7.62
C GLU A 137 -7.25 1.24 -8.26
N ILE A 138 -6.09 1.38 -7.60
CA ILE A 138 -4.88 1.95 -8.21
C ILE A 138 -4.47 1.16 -9.45
N GLN A 139 -4.49 -0.17 -9.39
CA GLN A 139 -4.22 -1.02 -10.56
C GLN A 139 -5.24 -0.76 -11.67
N ASN A 140 -6.54 -0.74 -11.34
CA ASN A 140 -7.60 -0.50 -12.32
C ASN A 140 -7.45 0.89 -12.97
N MET A 141 -7.17 1.92 -12.18
CA MET A 141 -6.93 3.27 -12.67
C MET A 141 -5.73 3.31 -13.63
N ALA A 142 -4.63 2.64 -13.31
CA ALA A 142 -3.47 2.55 -14.19
C ALA A 142 -3.82 1.90 -15.53
N ILE A 143 -4.57 0.80 -15.51
CA ILE A 143 -5.04 0.10 -16.71
C ILE A 143 -5.98 0.99 -17.53
N ARG A 144 -7.00 1.60 -16.90
CA ARG A 144 -7.96 2.49 -17.60
C ARG A 144 -7.30 3.71 -18.22
N ASN A 145 -6.21 4.20 -17.62
CA ASN A 145 -5.41 5.31 -18.15
C ASN A 145 -4.31 4.84 -19.13
N ASN A 146 -4.34 3.59 -19.57
CA ASN A 146 -3.44 3.02 -20.59
C ASN A 146 -1.95 3.12 -20.25
N ILE A 147 -1.58 2.80 -18.99
CA ILE A 147 -0.18 2.81 -18.56
C ILE A 147 0.74 1.98 -19.47
N LEU A 148 0.25 0.85 -19.99
CA LEU A 148 1.02 -0.01 -20.91
C LEU A 148 1.34 0.68 -22.23
N ALA A 149 0.39 1.43 -22.80
CA ALA A 149 0.63 2.16 -24.05
C ALA A 149 1.69 3.25 -23.86
N GLN A 150 1.66 3.95 -22.70
CA GLN A 150 2.70 4.93 -22.37
C GLN A 150 4.07 4.28 -22.12
N THR A 151 4.11 3.00 -21.77
CA THR A 151 5.35 2.26 -21.51
C THR A 151 6.03 1.80 -22.81
N GLN A 152 5.34 1.84 -23.96
CA GLN A 152 5.88 1.45 -25.28
C GLN A 152 6.70 2.56 -25.98
N THR A 153 7.13 3.60 -25.26
CA THR A 153 7.87 4.76 -25.79
C THR A 153 9.06 4.41 -26.66
#